data_AF-A0AAD5TUT2-F1
#
_entry.id   AF-A0AAD5TUT2-F1
#
_cell.length_a   1.000
_cell.length_b   1.000
_cell.length_c   1.000
_cell.angle_alpha   90.00
_cell.angle_beta   90.00
_cell.angle_gamma   90.00
#
_symmetry.space_group_name_H-M   'P 1'
#
loop_
_entity.id
_entity.type
_entity.pdbx_description
1 polymer ?
#
loop_
_entity_poly.entity_id
_entity_poly.type
_entity_poly.pdbx_seq_one_letter_code
_entity_poly.pdbx_strand_id
1 'polypeptide(L)'
;MQSVGDLNKHKLGATFCSNTFGHFIIFKEFENLLSPNSKVLWTSSTSADKEKFNRDDYQAIHTRYSYESSKRLVDLIALGNSVKYNQSTPVYTTSPGCVASNILQGLIPLWLHIFVLLVMRVFFGIKEINLEKSNSCSALMYLINSDKINNQELKYLSGSSRLGKGFVYLEHIEEKERDEAVKTLNLMEELYFEQKKHLNQ
;
A
#
# COMPACT_ATOMS: atom_id res chain seq x y z
N MET A 1 15.85 5.11 9.58
CA MET A 1 15.19 4.34 10.66
C MET A 1 13.76 4.85 10.78
N GLN A 2 12.79 3.98 11.01
CA GLN A 2 11.41 4.40 11.29
C GLN A 2 11.37 4.98 12.71
N SER A 3 10.80 6.17 12.87
CA SER A 3 10.58 6.81 14.18
C SER A 3 9.42 6.10 14.89
N VAL A 4 9.60 5.83 16.19
CA VAL A 4 8.55 5.30 17.08
C VAL A 4 7.94 6.49 17.82
N GLY A 5 6.61 6.52 17.96
CA GLY A 5 5.91 7.60 18.66
C GLY A 5 5.81 8.91 17.86
N ASP A 6 6.03 8.86 16.54
CA ASP A 6 6.00 10.05 15.70
C ASP A 6 4.56 10.50 15.43
N LEU A 7 4.21 11.70 15.89
CA LEU A 7 2.87 12.26 15.83
C LEU A 7 2.87 13.53 14.97
N ASN A 8 1.81 13.71 14.19
CA ASN A 8 1.57 14.95 13.48
C ASN A 8 0.99 16.04 14.42
N LYS A 9 0.77 17.24 13.88
CA LYS A 9 0.17 18.38 14.60
C LYS A 9 -1.22 18.11 15.22
N HIS A 10 -1.92 17.07 14.77
CA HIS A 10 -3.22 16.64 15.26
C HIS A 10 -3.13 15.45 16.23
N LYS A 11 -1.93 15.11 16.72
CA LYS A 11 -1.66 13.97 17.61
C LYS A 11 -2.04 12.60 17.01
N LEU A 12 -2.03 12.49 15.68
CA LEU A 12 -2.20 11.23 14.96
C LEU A 12 -0.83 10.72 14.49
N GLY A 13 -0.67 9.40 14.37
CA GLY A 13 0.57 8.78 13.89
C GLY A 13 0.99 9.35 12.53
N ALA A 14 2.19 9.94 12.44
CA ALA A 14 2.65 10.66 11.25
C ALA A 14 2.71 9.75 10.01
N THR A 15 3.27 8.54 10.15
CA THR A 15 3.38 7.56 9.06
C THR A 15 2.01 7.02 8.64
N PHE A 16 1.12 6.79 9.62
CA PHE A 16 -0.27 6.40 9.37
C PHE A 16 -1.02 7.48 8.56
N CYS A 17 -0.87 8.75 8.96
CA CYS A 17 -1.49 9.87 8.27
C CYS A 17 -0.98 10.03 6.84
N SER A 18 0.34 9.94 6.62
CA SER A 18 0.92 10.13 5.29
C SER A 18 0.63 8.98 4.33
N ASN A 19 0.67 7.74 4.81
CA ASN A 19 0.63 6.57 3.94
C ASN A 19 -0.77 5.98 3.75
N THR A 20 -1.70 6.27 4.69
CA THR A 20 -2.98 5.57 4.75
C THR A 20 -4.14 6.52 4.96
N PHE A 21 -4.20 7.23 6.08
CA PHE A 21 -5.38 8.04 6.41
C PHE A 21 -5.58 9.22 5.45
N GLY A 22 -4.51 9.85 4.97
CA GLY A 22 -4.60 10.88 3.95
C GLY A 22 -5.23 10.37 2.65
N HIS A 23 -4.85 9.18 2.19
CA HIS A 23 -5.48 8.54 1.03
C HIS A 23 -6.96 8.24 1.28
N PHE A 24 -7.30 7.80 2.50
CA PHE A 24 -8.69 7.53 2.89
C PHE A 24 -9.54 8.80 2.90
N ILE A 25 -9.04 9.91 3.45
CA ILE A 25 -9.73 11.21 3.42
C ILE A 25 -9.95 11.66 1.97
N ILE A 26 -8.91 11.62 1.13
CA ILE A 26 -9.04 11.99 -0.30
C ILE A 26 -10.10 11.11 -0.97
N PHE A 27 -10.06 9.81 -0.74
CA PHE A 27 -11.06 8.90 -1.29
C PHE A 27 -12.48 9.29 -0.87
N LYS A 28 -12.73 9.53 0.42
CA LYS A 28 -14.07 9.91 0.92
C LYS A 28 -14.55 11.27 0.46
N GLU A 29 -13.67 12.28 0.37
CA GLU A 29 -14.06 13.61 -0.11
C GLU A 29 -14.39 13.62 -1.61
N PHE A 30 -13.74 12.75 -2.40
CA PHE A 30 -13.97 12.67 -3.84
C PHE A 30 -14.94 11.54 -4.26
N GLU A 31 -15.41 10.71 -3.32
CA GLU A 31 -16.24 9.52 -3.58
C GLU A 31 -17.45 9.85 -4.47
N ASN A 32 -18.15 10.96 -4.17
CA ASN A 32 -19.34 11.41 -4.92
C ASN A 32 -19.03 11.97 -6.32
N LEU A 33 -17.76 12.21 -6.65
CA LEU A 33 -17.31 12.70 -7.95
C LEU A 33 -16.83 11.56 -8.86
N LEU A 34 -16.68 10.35 -8.32
CA LEU A 34 -16.25 9.18 -9.08
C LEU A 34 -17.38 8.67 -9.97
N SER A 35 -17.06 8.43 -11.24
CA SER A 35 -17.95 7.75 -12.17
C SER A 35 -17.94 6.23 -11.95
N PRO A 36 -18.94 5.48 -12.43
CA PRO A 36 -18.95 4.01 -12.34
C PRO A 36 -17.72 3.31 -12.94
N ASN A 37 -17.01 3.97 -13.86
CA ASN A 37 -15.80 3.46 -14.50
C ASN A 37 -14.51 3.98 -13.84
N SER A 38 -14.61 4.82 -12.82
CA SER A 38 -13.45 5.36 -12.11
C SER A 38 -12.76 4.26 -11.32
N LYS A 39 -11.43 4.27 -11.31
CA LYS A 39 -10.61 3.32 -10.55
C LYS A 39 -9.80 4.09 -9.52
N VAL A 40 -9.86 3.65 -8.27
CA VAL A 40 -8.99 4.17 -7.22
C VAL A 40 -7.82 3.21 -7.09
N LEU A 41 -6.62 3.71 -7.31
CA LEU A 41 -5.40 2.90 -7.29
C LEU A 41 -4.54 3.34 -6.10
N TRP A 42 -4.34 2.46 -5.13
CA TRP A 42 -3.51 2.72 -3.96
C TRP A 42 -2.21 1.93 -4.03
N THR A 43 -1.12 2.56 -3.60
CA THR A 43 0.21 1.96 -3.61
C THR A 43 0.57 1.44 -2.21
N SER A 44 0.43 0.12 -2.07
CA SER A 44 0.91 -0.68 -0.95
C SER A 44 2.39 -1.07 -1.15
N SER A 45 2.87 -2.10 -0.45
CA SER A 45 4.22 -2.62 -0.53
C SER A 45 4.23 -4.14 -0.33
N THR A 46 5.26 -4.83 -0.82
CA THR A 46 5.52 -6.24 -0.47
C THR A 46 5.87 -6.42 1.00
N SER A 47 6.21 -5.34 1.71
CA SER A 47 6.47 -5.35 3.15
C SER A 47 5.20 -5.22 4.01
N ALA A 48 4.00 -5.23 3.41
CA ALA A 48 2.73 -5.20 4.12
C ALA A 48 2.49 -6.55 4.81
N ASP A 49 2.99 -6.67 6.03
CA ASP A 49 3.04 -7.93 6.77
C ASP A 49 1.95 -7.94 7.86
N LYS A 50 1.19 -9.04 7.92
CA LYS A 50 0.12 -9.22 8.92
C LYS A 50 0.65 -9.26 10.35
N GLU A 51 1.83 -9.85 10.57
CA GLU A 51 2.43 -9.98 11.91
C GLU A 51 2.92 -8.63 12.45
N LYS A 52 3.05 -7.62 11.58
CA LYS A 52 3.48 -6.26 11.92
C LYS A 52 2.31 -5.29 12.10
N PHE A 53 1.08 -5.74 11.88
CA PHE A 53 -0.12 -4.95 12.08
C PHE A 53 -0.79 -5.33 13.40
N ASN A 54 -1.14 -4.31 14.19
CA ASN A 54 -1.93 -4.47 15.40
C ASN A 54 -3.13 -3.54 15.29
N ARG A 55 -4.34 -4.10 15.32
CA ARG A 55 -5.57 -3.31 15.22
C ARG A 55 -5.78 -2.37 16.40
N ASP A 56 -5.32 -2.74 17.60
CA ASP A 56 -5.42 -1.89 18.80
C ASP A 56 -4.43 -0.72 18.75
N ASP A 57 -3.36 -0.84 17.96
CA ASP A 57 -2.41 0.22 17.61
C ASP A 57 -2.41 0.46 16.09
N TYR A 58 -3.59 0.68 15.51
CA TYR A 58 -3.76 0.82 14.05
C TYR A 58 -3.01 2.02 13.46
N GLN A 59 -2.68 3.03 14.28
CA GLN A 59 -1.84 4.17 13.89
C GLN A 59 -0.34 3.86 13.95
N ALA A 60 0.01 2.68 14.47
CA ALA A 60 1.36 2.17 14.60
C ALA A 60 2.30 3.11 15.38
N ILE A 61 1.79 3.71 16.45
CA ILE A 61 2.50 4.70 17.26
C ILE A 61 3.48 4.02 18.23
N HIS A 62 3.14 2.83 18.72
CA HIS A 62 3.91 2.10 19.73
C HIS A 62 4.79 0.99 19.16
N THR A 63 4.86 0.87 17.83
CA THR A 63 5.64 -0.15 17.12
C THR A 63 6.79 0.43 16.31
N ARG A 64 7.83 -0.39 16.12
CA ARG A 64 8.96 -0.11 15.22
C ARG A 64 8.69 -0.46 13.75
N TYR A 65 7.47 -0.89 13.44
CA TYR A 65 7.02 -1.34 12.12
C TYR A 65 5.93 -0.42 11.57
N SER A 66 6.06 0.89 11.77
CA SER A 66 5.03 1.87 11.38
C SER A 66 4.81 1.93 9.88
N TYR A 67 5.85 1.75 9.07
CA TYR A 67 5.72 1.67 7.61
C TYR A 67 4.96 0.40 7.20
N GLU A 68 5.41 -0.78 7.65
CA GLU A 68 4.79 -2.06 7.30
C GLU A 68 3.32 -2.12 7.74
N SER A 69 3.04 -1.68 8.97
CA SER A 69 1.68 -1.57 9.50
C SER A 69 0.81 -0.63 8.64
N SER A 70 1.33 0.53 8.23
CA SER A 70 0.59 1.45 7.36
C SER A 70 0.27 0.85 5.98
N LYS A 71 1.19 0.06 5.41
CA LYS A 71 0.99 -0.62 4.11
C LYS A 71 0.02 -1.78 4.23
N ARG A 72 0.06 -2.52 5.34
CA ARG A 72 -0.93 -3.55 5.67
C ARG A 72 -2.32 -2.94 5.85
N LEU A 73 -2.42 -1.78 6.48
CA LEU A 73 -3.68 -1.06 6.65
C LEU A 73 -4.28 -0.61 5.31
N VAL A 74 -3.46 -0.18 4.35
CA VAL A 74 -3.92 0.11 2.97
C VAL A 74 -4.56 -1.12 2.32
N ASP A 75 -3.93 -2.30 2.47
CA ASP A 75 -4.47 -3.55 1.93
C ASP A 75 -5.82 -3.94 2.56
N LEU A 76 -5.93 -3.82 3.89
CA LEU A 76 -7.15 -4.09 4.63
C LEU A 76 -8.30 -3.14 4.25
N ILE A 77 -8.03 -1.85 4.08
CA ILE A 77 -9.08 -0.88 3.72
C ILE A 77 -9.59 -1.16 2.29
N ALA A 78 -8.70 -1.43 1.34
CA ALA A 78 -9.11 -1.76 -0.03
C ALA A 78 -9.94 -3.04 -0.09
N LEU A 79 -9.52 -4.10 0.62
CA LEU A 79 -10.29 -5.34 0.74
C LEU A 79 -11.64 -5.09 1.41
N GLY A 80 -11.65 -4.35 2.52
CA GLY A 80 -12.86 -4.04 3.27
C GLY A 80 -13.86 -3.26 2.42
N ASN A 81 -13.37 -2.35 1.57
CA ASN A 81 -14.18 -1.58 0.64
C ASN A 81 -14.83 -2.48 -0.41
N SER A 82 -14.05 -3.40 -1.01
CA SER A 82 -14.56 -4.38 -1.97
C SER A 82 -15.66 -5.25 -1.34
N VAL A 83 -15.43 -5.75 -0.12
CA VAL A 83 -16.39 -6.61 0.59
C VAL A 83 -17.65 -5.86 1.02
N LYS A 84 -17.52 -4.66 1.61
CA LYS A 84 -18.64 -3.90 2.18
C LYS A 84 -19.54 -3.27 1.11
N TYR A 85 -18.93 -2.73 0.05
CA TYR A 85 -19.65 -1.96 -0.97
C TYR A 85 -19.85 -2.71 -2.28
N ASN A 86 -19.52 -4.00 -2.30
CA ASN A 86 -19.71 -4.89 -3.45
C ASN A 86 -19.27 -4.24 -4.77
N GLN A 87 -18.05 -3.69 -4.77
CA GLN A 87 -17.40 -3.14 -5.96
C GLN A 87 -18.02 -1.88 -6.58
N SER A 88 -18.96 -1.19 -5.90
CA SER A 88 -19.58 0.05 -6.41
C SER A 88 -18.57 1.16 -6.72
N THR A 89 -17.47 1.20 -5.97
CA THR A 89 -16.33 2.08 -6.21
C THR A 89 -15.05 1.26 -6.12
N PRO A 90 -14.45 0.89 -7.27
CA PRO A 90 -13.40 -0.11 -7.28
C PRO A 90 -12.07 0.49 -6.78
N VAL A 91 -11.61 -0.04 -5.64
CA VAL A 91 -10.32 0.30 -5.02
C VAL A 91 -9.37 -0.87 -5.21
N TYR A 92 -8.22 -0.61 -5.83
CA TYR A 92 -7.19 -1.62 -6.11
C TYR A 92 -5.89 -1.30 -5.39
N THR A 93 -5.19 -2.35 -4.97
CA THR A 93 -3.86 -2.21 -4.36
C THR A 93 -2.77 -2.66 -5.31
N THR A 94 -1.72 -1.84 -5.39
CA THR A 94 -0.52 -2.09 -6.18
C THR A 94 0.70 -2.14 -5.29
N SER A 95 1.74 -2.87 -5.71
CA SER A 95 3.05 -2.84 -5.06
C SER A 95 4.15 -2.64 -6.09
N PRO A 96 5.01 -1.62 -5.94
CA PRO A 96 6.08 -1.32 -6.90
C PRO A 96 7.30 -2.25 -6.74
N GLY A 97 7.33 -3.11 -5.71
CA GLY A 97 8.51 -3.87 -5.33
C GLY A 97 9.61 -3.00 -4.72
N CYS A 98 10.79 -3.59 -4.54
CA CYS A 98 12.01 -2.89 -4.13
C CYS A 98 12.59 -2.16 -5.35
N VAL A 99 12.24 -0.89 -5.48
CA VAL A 99 12.90 0.02 -6.42
C VAL A 99 14.26 0.37 -5.83
N ALA A 100 15.31 0.35 -6.66
CA ALA A 100 16.63 0.87 -6.31
C ALA A 100 16.52 2.36 -5.93
N SER A 101 16.19 2.60 -4.67
CA SER A 101 15.86 3.89 -4.08
C SER A 101 16.91 4.22 -3.04
N ASN A 102 16.96 5.48 -2.62
CA ASN A 102 18.02 6.03 -1.77
C ASN A 102 18.00 5.51 -0.31
N ILE A 103 17.44 4.32 -0.03
CA ILE A 103 17.30 3.73 1.31
C ILE A 103 18.67 3.57 2.01
N LEU A 104 19.74 3.31 1.25
CA LEU A 104 21.10 3.20 1.76
C LEU A 104 22.01 4.38 1.36
N GLN A 105 21.43 5.49 0.90
CA GLN A 105 22.20 6.67 0.52
C GLN A 105 23.00 7.18 1.73
N GLY A 106 24.32 7.31 1.56
CA GLY A 106 25.24 7.75 2.62
C GLY A 106 25.83 6.64 3.50
N LEU A 107 25.32 5.40 3.44
CA LEU A 107 25.92 4.25 4.15
C LEU A 107 26.89 3.47 3.25
N ILE A 108 26.51 3.23 1.99
CA ILE A 108 27.33 2.52 1.01
C ILE A 108 27.35 3.24 -0.34
N PRO A 109 28.40 3.10 -1.15
CA PRO A 109 28.43 3.63 -2.50
C PRO A 109 27.28 3.09 -3.35
N LEU A 110 26.65 3.95 -4.15
CA LEU A 110 25.47 3.61 -4.97
C LEU A 110 25.74 2.40 -5.89
N TRP A 111 26.92 2.33 -6.49
CA TRP A 111 27.30 1.22 -7.37
C TRP A 111 27.30 -0.13 -6.65
N LEU A 112 27.74 -0.18 -5.39
CA LEU A 112 27.78 -1.39 -4.58
C LEU A 112 26.36 -1.81 -4.18
N HIS A 113 25.50 -0.85 -3.82
CA HIS A 113 24.09 -1.13 -3.55
C HIS A 113 23.39 -1.76 -4.77
N ILE A 114 23.54 -1.14 -5.95
CA ILE A 114 22.97 -1.65 -7.20
C ILE A 114 23.54 -3.04 -7.52
N PHE A 115 24.84 -3.25 -7.33
CA PHE A 115 25.48 -4.55 -7.53
C PHE A 115 24.88 -5.62 -6.62
N VAL A 116 24.70 -5.34 -5.32
CA VAL A 116 24.07 -6.28 -4.37
C VAL A 116 22.64 -6.60 -4.77
N LEU A 117 21.83 -5.60 -5.12
CA LEU A 117 20.46 -5.82 -5.64
C LEU A 117 20.46 -6.68 -6.91
N LEU A 118 21.41 -6.44 -7.83
CA LEU A 118 21.55 -7.21 -9.06
C LEU A 118 21.94 -8.67 -8.78
N VAL A 119 22.88 -8.91 -7.87
CA VAL A 119 23.26 -10.27 -7.43
C VAL A 119 22.05 -10.97 -6.80
N MET A 120 21.33 -10.30 -5.91
CA MET A 120 20.12 -10.84 -5.30
C MET A 120 19.07 -11.23 -6.34
N ARG A 121 18.82 -10.37 -7.33
CA ARG A 121 17.87 -10.64 -8.42
C ARG A 121 18.33 -11.78 -9.33
N VAL A 122 19.60 -11.77 -9.75
CA VAL A 122 20.13 -12.72 -10.74
C VAL A 122 20.33 -14.10 -10.14
N PHE A 123 20.87 -14.22 -8.92
CA PHE A 123 21.21 -15.51 -8.33
C PHE A 123 20.09 -16.11 -7.48
N PHE A 124 19.38 -15.29 -6.70
CA PHE A 124 18.30 -15.77 -5.82
C PHE A 124 16.91 -15.63 -6.45
N GLY A 125 16.79 -14.97 -7.61
CA GLY A 125 15.53 -14.88 -8.34
C GLY A 125 14.45 -14.04 -7.65
N ILE A 126 14.85 -13.10 -6.79
CA ILE A 126 13.92 -12.21 -6.08
C ILE A 126 13.22 -11.31 -7.11
N LYS A 127 11.94 -11.57 -7.35
CA LYS A 127 11.13 -10.92 -8.38
C LYS A 127 10.80 -9.47 -8.03
N GLU A 128 10.83 -9.13 -6.75
CA GLU A 128 10.48 -7.82 -6.21
C GLU A 128 11.55 -6.76 -6.49
N ILE A 129 12.76 -7.16 -6.90
CA ILE A 129 13.87 -6.22 -7.15
C ILE A 129 13.72 -5.59 -8.54
N ASN A 130 13.26 -4.35 -8.56
CA ASN A 130 13.08 -3.54 -9.76
C ASN A 130 14.18 -2.48 -9.86
N LEU A 131 15.23 -2.78 -10.64
CA LEU A 131 16.30 -1.81 -10.90
C LEU A 131 15.85 -0.69 -11.84
N GLU A 132 14.90 -0.98 -12.74
CA GLU A 132 14.33 0.01 -13.65
C GLU A 132 13.00 0.54 -13.11
N LYS A 133 12.80 1.86 -13.22
CA LYS A 133 11.57 2.52 -12.76
C LYS A 133 10.34 2.05 -13.54
N SER A 134 10.50 1.78 -14.84
CA SER A 134 9.44 1.27 -15.72
C SER A 134 8.84 -0.04 -15.19
N ASN A 135 9.69 -0.98 -14.77
CA ASN A 135 9.26 -2.26 -14.18
C ASN A 135 8.45 -2.05 -12.90
N SER A 136 8.85 -1.09 -12.07
CA SER A 136 8.15 -0.76 -10.81
C SER A 136 6.74 -0.22 -11.04
N CYS A 137 6.51 0.44 -12.17
CA CYS A 137 5.20 0.95 -12.58
C CYS A 137 4.33 -0.07 -13.32
N SER A 138 4.83 -1.28 -13.60
CA SER A 138 4.12 -2.26 -14.43
C SER A 138 2.74 -2.64 -13.89
N ALA A 139 2.60 -2.88 -12.58
CA ALA A 139 1.31 -3.19 -11.95
C ALA A 139 0.31 -2.03 -12.06
N LEU A 140 0.80 -0.78 -11.90
CA LEU A 140 -0.03 0.41 -12.04
C LEU A 140 -0.51 0.57 -13.48
N MET A 141 0.41 0.48 -14.44
CA MET A 141 0.08 0.58 -15.87
C MET A 141 -0.86 -0.53 -16.33
N TYR A 142 -0.71 -1.73 -15.76
CA TYR A 142 -1.63 -2.85 -16.01
C TYR A 142 -3.05 -2.50 -15.57
N LEU A 143 -3.25 -1.97 -14.36
CA LEU A 143 -4.59 -1.60 -13.86
C LEU A 143 -5.21 -0.42 -14.62
N ILE A 144 -4.40 0.56 -15.02
CA ILE A 144 -4.85 1.71 -15.81
C ILE A 144 -5.38 1.22 -17.17
N ASN A 145 -4.60 0.40 -17.87
CA ASN A 145 -4.91 -0.02 -19.25
C ASN A 145 -5.89 -1.21 -19.35
N SER A 146 -6.19 -1.89 -18.24
CA SER A 146 -7.09 -3.05 -18.27
C SER A 146 -8.55 -2.62 -18.20
N ASP A 147 -9.31 -2.74 -19.29
CA ASP A 147 -10.75 -2.43 -19.32
C ASP A 147 -11.62 -3.51 -18.65
N LYS A 148 -11.07 -4.70 -18.39
CA LYS A 148 -11.78 -5.77 -17.69
C LYS A 148 -11.80 -5.47 -16.19
N ILE A 149 -12.97 -5.68 -15.56
CA ILE A 149 -13.17 -5.60 -14.12
C ILE A 149 -12.13 -6.52 -13.46
N ASN A 150 -11.15 -5.90 -12.86
CA ASN A 150 -10.05 -6.56 -12.19
C ASN A 150 -10.53 -7.00 -10.81
N ASN A 151 -10.00 -8.11 -10.29
CA ASN A 151 -10.41 -8.59 -8.97
C ASN A 151 -9.84 -7.65 -7.89
N GLN A 152 -10.71 -6.96 -7.15
CA GLN A 152 -10.34 -6.01 -6.10
C GLN A 152 -9.79 -6.68 -4.83
N GLU A 153 -9.97 -7.98 -4.70
CA GLU A 153 -9.43 -8.77 -3.60
C GLU A 153 -7.98 -9.22 -3.86
N LEU A 154 -7.44 -8.91 -5.04
CA LEU A 154 -6.07 -9.20 -5.40
C LEU A 154 -5.20 -7.95 -5.29
N LYS A 155 -4.00 -8.17 -4.81
CA LYS A 155 -2.92 -7.20 -4.83
C LYS A 155 -2.09 -7.40 -6.10
N TYR A 156 -1.87 -6.32 -6.83
CA TYR A 156 -1.14 -6.32 -8.10
C TYR A 156 0.31 -5.92 -7.87
N LEU A 157 1.26 -6.80 -8.14
CA LEU A 157 2.67 -6.57 -7.82
C LEU A 157 3.51 -6.44 -9.08
N SER A 158 4.36 -5.42 -9.07
CA SER A 158 5.39 -5.18 -10.08
C SER A 158 6.61 -6.05 -9.79
N GLY A 159 6.97 -6.90 -10.73
CA GLY A 159 8.16 -7.75 -10.64
C GLY A 159 9.10 -7.61 -11.83
N SER A 160 10.35 -8.03 -11.62
CA SER A 160 11.37 -8.18 -12.65
C SER A 160 11.88 -9.61 -12.68
N SER A 161 12.05 -10.17 -13.87
CA SER A 161 12.70 -11.48 -14.04
C SER A 161 14.18 -11.41 -13.65
N ARG A 162 14.83 -12.58 -13.56
CA ARG A 162 16.29 -12.66 -13.31
C ARG A 162 17.10 -11.80 -14.29
N LEU A 163 16.64 -11.71 -15.54
CA LEU A 163 17.26 -10.93 -16.62
C LEU A 163 16.73 -9.49 -16.70
N GLY A 164 15.85 -9.07 -15.79
CA GLY A 164 15.35 -7.70 -15.71
C GLY A 164 14.10 -7.39 -16.55
N LYS A 165 13.45 -8.40 -17.16
CA LYS A 165 12.18 -8.19 -17.86
C LYS A 165 11.06 -7.96 -16.86
N GLY A 166 10.38 -6.81 -16.93
CA GLY A 166 9.24 -6.48 -16.09
C GLY A 166 8.02 -7.37 -16.34
N PHE A 167 7.29 -7.73 -15.29
CA PHE A 167 6.02 -8.45 -15.36
C PHE A 167 5.14 -8.13 -14.15
N VAL A 168 3.85 -8.40 -14.26
CA VAL A 168 2.88 -8.27 -13.16
C VAL A 168 2.53 -9.65 -12.64
N TYR A 169 2.47 -9.80 -11.32
CA TYR A 169 1.97 -10.99 -10.65
C TYR A 169 0.97 -10.60 -9.57
N LEU A 170 0.14 -11.55 -9.17
CA LEU A 170 -0.98 -11.32 -8.27
C LEU A 170 -0.73 -12.03 -6.94
N GLU A 171 -1.15 -11.39 -5.86
CA GLU A 171 -1.16 -11.96 -4.51
C GLU A 171 -2.60 -11.88 -3.98
N HIS A 172 -3.09 -12.99 -3.42
CA HIS A 172 -4.42 -13.06 -2.84
C HIS A 172 -4.37 -12.62 -1.39
N ILE A 173 -5.30 -11.77 -0.99
CA ILE A 173 -5.47 -11.41 0.42
C ILE A 173 -6.27 -12.55 1.09
N GLU A 174 -5.77 -13.16 2.17
CA GLU A 174 -6.36 -14.39 2.73
C GLU A 174 -7.85 -14.22 3.09
N GLU A 175 -8.69 -15.23 2.88
CA GLU A 175 -10.15 -15.15 3.12
C GLU A 175 -10.50 -14.80 4.58
N LYS A 176 -9.69 -15.30 5.52
CA LYS A 176 -9.81 -15.01 6.96
C LYS A 176 -9.65 -13.52 7.29
N GLU A 177 -9.07 -12.74 6.39
CA GLU A 177 -8.82 -11.32 6.57
C GLU A 177 -10.01 -10.45 6.15
N ARG A 178 -11.07 -11.01 5.54
CA ARG A 178 -12.27 -10.25 5.13
C ARG A 178 -12.97 -9.60 6.32
N ASP A 179 -13.15 -10.34 7.41
CA ASP A 179 -13.79 -9.81 8.62
C ASP A 179 -12.95 -8.72 9.29
N GLU A 180 -11.63 -8.92 9.33
CA GLU A 180 -10.69 -7.91 9.84
C GLU A 180 -10.69 -6.66 8.96
N ALA A 181 -10.73 -6.83 7.65
CA ALA A 181 -10.77 -5.75 6.67
C ALA A 181 -12.03 -4.88 6.81
N VAL A 182 -13.21 -5.49 6.95
CA VAL A 182 -14.47 -4.74 7.18
C VAL A 182 -14.43 -4.00 8.51
N LYS A 183 -13.95 -4.65 9.59
CA LYS A 183 -13.79 -4.01 10.90
C LYS A 183 -12.82 -2.82 10.87
N THR A 184 -11.75 -2.96 10.10
CA THR A 184 -10.73 -1.92 9.91
C THR A 184 -11.26 -0.76 9.08
N LEU A 185 -12.04 -1.04 8.04
CA LEU A 185 -12.72 -0.02 7.25
C LEU A 185 -13.68 0.82 8.10
N ASN A 186 -14.52 0.17 8.93
CA ASN A 186 -15.45 0.87 9.81
C ASN A 186 -14.71 1.80 10.79
N LEU A 187 -13.59 1.34 11.35
CA LEU A 187 -12.73 2.16 12.21
C LEU A 187 -12.19 3.41 11.49
N MET A 188 -11.80 3.29 10.21
CA MET A 188 -11.35 4.44 9.41
C MET A 188 -12.48 5.42 9.12
N GLU A 189 -13.70 4.92 8.87
CA GLU A 189 -14.88 5.76 8.69
C GLU A 189 -15.24 6.53 9.96
N GLU A 190 -15.23 5.87 11.12
CA GLU A 190 -15.44 6.52 12.42
C GLU A 190 -14.42 7.63 12.64
N LEU A 191 -13.12 7.34 12.47
CA LEU A 191 -12.06 8.32 12.62
C LEU A 191 -12.22 9.50 11.64
N TYR A 192 -12.61 9.23 10.40
CA TYR A 192 -12.88 10.28 9.42
C TYR A 192 -14.01 11.21 9.87
N PHE A 193 -15.12 10.67 10.38
CA PHE A 193 -16.24 11.49 10.87
C PHE A 193 -15.85 12.31 12.11
N GLU A 194 -15.02 11.76 13.00
CA GLU A 194 -14.49 12.50 14.15
C GLU A 194 -13.63 13.69 13.70
N GLN A 195 -12.69 13.47 12.79
CA GLN A 195 -11.82 14.53 12.27
C GLN A 195 -12.61 15.60 11.50
N LYS A 196 -13.64 15.20 10.74
CA LYS A 196 -14.51 16.13 10.03
C LYS A 196 -15.31 17.03 10.98
N LYS A 197 -15.74 16.51 12.14
CA LYS A 197 -16.39 17.32 13.17
C LYS A 197 -15.44 18.37 13.77
N HIS A 198 -14.18 18.00 14.03
CA HIS A 198 -13.18 18.92 14.56
C HIS A 198 -12.82 20.06 13.60
N LEU A 199 -12.91 19.86 12.29
CA LEU A 199 -12.60 20.89 11.28
C LEU A 199 -13.75 21.88 11.04
N ASN A 200 -14.98 21.52 11.41
CA ASN A 200 -16.18 22.36 11.22
C ASN A 200 -16.57 23.14 12.49
N GLN A 201 -15.74 23.10 13.54
CA GLN A 201 -15.83 23.90 14.76
C GLN A 201 -14.84 25.07 14.69
#